data_AF-A0A021VP15-F1
#
_entry.id   AF-A0A021VP15-F1
#
_cell.length_a   1.000
_cell.length_b   1.000
_cell.length_c   1.000
_cell.angle_alpha   90.00
_cell.angle_beta   90.00
_cell.angle_gamma   90.00
#
_symmetry.space_group_name_H-M   'P 1'
#
loop_
_entity.id
_entity.type
_entity.pdbx_description
1 polymer ?
#
loop_
_entity_poly.entity_id
_entity_poly.type
_entity_poly.pdbx_seq_one_letter_code
_entity_poly.pdbx_strand_id
1 'polypeptide(L)'
;EELRRLWPYGPVTVGYGSAAAPTVREAVAAARAAIEPGAGGRVVVASYLLAPGFFQNRVLRAGGDVVTAPLAPDERLVDVVLDRYDCAVARATTACLPDRRCPVLAGCAARTTGH
;
A
#
# COMPACT_ATOMS: atom_id res chain seq x y z
N GLU A 1 6.61 -6.52 -0.24
CA GLU A 1 7.76 -6.99 -1.02
C GLU A 1 8.67 -5.89 -1.54
N GLU A 2 8.20 -4.95 -2.37
CA GLU A 2 9.09 -3.90 -2.91
C GLU A 2 9.80 -3.06 -1.83
N LEU A 3 9.10 -2.65 -0.78
CA LEU A 3 9.76 -1.91 0.31
C LEU A 3 10.90 -2.71 0.97
N ARG A 4 10.74 -4.02 1.12
CA ARG A 4 11.79 -4.90 1.66
C ARG A 4 12.98 -5.02 0.71
N ARG A 5 12.71 -5.03 -0.60
CA ARG A 5 13.73 -5.09 -1.66
C ARG A 5 14.53 -3.79 -1.78
N LEU A 6 13.87 -2.64 -1.63
CA LEU A 6 14.47 -1.32 -1.83
C LEU A 6 15.08 -0.72 -0.56
N TRP A 7 14.86 -1.31 0.62
CA TRP A 7 15.33 -0.78 1.90
C TRP A 7 16.65 -1.42 2.34
N PRO A 8 17.81 -0.75 2.17
CA PRO A 8 19.12 -1.35 2.49
C PRO A 8 19.47 -1.27 3.99
N TYR A 9 18.69 -0.53 4.79
CA TYR A 9 19.09 -0.14 6.15
C TYR A 9 18.62 -1.11 7.25
N GLY A 10 18.00 -2.23 6.90
CA GLY A 10 17.61 -3.24 7.88
C GLY A 10 16.42 -4.12 7.45
N PRO A 11 15.98 -5.02 8.34
CA PRO A 11 14.85 -5.89 8.07
C PRO A 11 13.54 -5.09 7.99
N VAL A 12 12.67 -5.49 7.06
CA VAL A 12 11.32 -4.95 6.92
C VAL A 12 10.31 -6.03 7.33
N THR A 13 9.42 -5.67 8.24
CA THR A 13 8.36 -6.53 8.79
C THR A 13 7.00 -5.85 8.65
N VAL A 14 5.95 -6.62 8.42
CA VAL A 14 4.57 -6.11 8.34
C VAL A 14 3.96 -6.06 9.75
N GLY A 15 3.31 -4.94 10.08
CA GLY A 15 2.48 -4.81 11.27
C GLY A 15 1.09 -4.26 10.90
N TYR A 16 0.06 -4.75 11.57
CA TYR A 16 -1.33 -4.42 11.24
C TYR A 16 -1.90 -3.37 12.19
N GLY A 17 -2.55 -2.35 11.62
CA GLY A 17 -3.25 -1.31 12.40
C GLY A 17 -4.54 -1.81 13.08
N SER A 18 -5.08 -2.94 12.62
CA SER A 18 -6.30 -3.58 13.13
C SER A 18 -6.47 -5.00 12.58
N ALA A 19 -7.35 -5.78 13.22
CA ALA A 19 -7.94 -7.04 12.73
C ALA A 19 -6.98 -8.21 12.40
N ALA A 20 -5.67 -8.01 12.54
CA ALA A 20 -4.66 -9.04 12.29
C ALA A 20 -3.46 -8.86 13.22
N ALA A 21 -2.64 -9.90 13.30
CA ALA A 21 -1.40 -9.94 14.07
C ALA A 21 -0.19 -10.15 13.14
N PRO A 22 1.00 -9.63 13.51
CA PRO A 22 1.26 -8.81 14.68
C PRO A 22 0.69 -7.40 14.53
N THR A 23 0.24 -6.81 15.64
CA THR A 23 -0.13 -5.39 15.66
C THR A 23 1.10 -4.51 15.38
N VAL A 24 0.91 -3.29 14.87
CA VAL A 24 2.04 -2.36 14.64
C VAL A 24 2.91 -2.19 15.89
N ARG A 25 2.29 -2.09 17.07
CA ARG A 25 2.99 -1.94 18.35
C ARG A 25 3.85 -3.18 18.69
N GLU A 26 3.34 -4.38 18.43
CA GLU A 26 4.11 -5.61 18.64
C GLU A 26 5.27 -5.70 17.65
N ALA A 27 5.04 -5.36 16.37
CA ALA A 27 6.09 -5.34 15.36
C ALA A 27 7.20 -4.33 15.71
N VAL A 28 6.84 -3.14 16.19
CA VAL A 28 7.80 -2.12 16.66
C VAL A 28 8.59 -2.61 17.87
N ALA A 29 7.92 -3.22 18.85
CA ALA A 29 8.58 -3.76 20.04
C ALA A 29 9.59 -4.86 19.67
N ALA A 30 9.20 -5.78 18.79
CA ALA A 30 10.08 -6.84 18.29
C ALA A 30 11.27 -6.27 17.50
N ALA A 31 11.03 -5.29 16.62
CA ALA A 31 12.10 -4.63 15.87
C ALA A 31 13.09 -3.94 16.82
N ARG A 32 12.60 -3.28 17.86
CA ARG A 32 13.45 -2.59 18.84
C ARG A 32 14.28 -3.56 19.67
N ALA A 33 13.69 -4.70 20.08
CA ALA A 33 14.40 -5.74 20.81
C ALA A 33 15.50 -6.43 19.99
N ALA A 34 15.38 -6.42 18.66
CA ALA A 34 16.38 -6.95 17.74
C ALA A 34 17.55 -5.99 17.46
N ILE A 35 17.49 -4.75 17.95
CA ILE A 35 18.60 -3.79 17.83
C ILE A 35 19.62 -4.09 18.92
N GLU A 36 20.85 -4.39 18.51
CA GLU A 36 21.95 -4.66 19.44
C GLU A 36 22.15 -3.50 20.44
N PRO A 37 22.30 -3.79 21.75
CA PRO A 37 22.54 -2.77 22.75
C PRO A 37 23.76 -1.90 22.40
N GLY A 38 23.58 -0.58 22.40
CA GLY A 38 24.64 0.39 22.10
C GLY A 38 24.84 0.71 20.62
N ALA A 39 24.16 0.01 19.69
CA ALA A 39 24.31 0.24 18.25
C ALA A 39 23.54 1.48 17.71
N GLY A 40 22.72 2.14 18.54
CA GLY A 40 22.04 3.38 18.16
C GLY A 40 20.99 3.26 17.05
N GLY A 41 20.32 2.11 16.93
CA GLY A 41 19.34 1.84 15.86
C GLY A 41 18.01 2.60 16.01
N ARG A 42 17.31 2.77 14.89
CA ARG A 42 15.97 3.39 14.83
C ARG A 42 14.94 2.43 14.24
N VAL A 43 13.70 2.55 14.69
CA VAL A 43 12.53 1.86 14.12
C VAL A 43 11.69 2.87 13.34
N VAL A 44 11.63 2.69 12.03
CA VAL A 44 10.81 3.51 11.12
C VAL A 44 9.54 2.75 10.76
N VAL A 45 8.39 3.43 10.85
CA VAL A 45 7.09 2.86 10.48
C VAL A 45 6.56 3.59 9.24
N ALA A 46 6.54 2.88 8.11
CA ALA A 46 5.88 3.35 6.90
C ALA A 46 4.37 3.06 6.99
N SER A 47 3.56 4.11 6.99
CA SER A 47 2.10 3.97 6.99
C SER A 47 1.59 3.64 5.59
N TYR A 48 0.85 2.53 5.48
CA TYR A 48 0.14 2.14 4.27
C TYR A 48 -1.37 2.42 4.40
N LEU A 49 -1.70 3.61 4.89
CA LEU A 49 -3.07 4.10 5.06
C LEU A 49 -3.32 5.25 4.10
N LEU A 50 -4.50 5.29 3.48
CA LEU A 50 -4.82 6.33 2.51
C LEU A 50 -5.08 7.68 3.18
N ALA A 51 -5.82 7.70 4.28
CA ALA A 51 -6.28 8.95 4.90
C ALA A 51 -5.82 9.09 6.35
N PRO A 52 -5.70 10.33 6.85
CA PRO A 52 -5.66 10.60 8.29
C PRO A 52 -6.89 10.03 9.00
N GLY A 53 -6.77 9.77 10.30
CA GLY A 53 -7.89 9.33 11.12
C GLY A 53 -7.49 8.30 12.16
N PHE A 54 -8.47 7.53 12.63
CA PHE A 54 -8.32 6.63 13.77
C PHE A 54 -7.16 5.62 13.62
N PHE A 55 -7.05 4.96 12.47
CA PHE A 55 -5.97 3.99 12.24
C PHE A 55 -4.60 4.67 12.16
N GLN A 56 -4.49 5.80 11.46
CA GLN A 56 -3.24 6.56 11.38
C GLN A 56 -2.80 7.03 12.77
N ASN A 57 -3.73 7.52 13.59
CA ASN A 57 -3.45 7.91 14.98
C ASN A 57 -2.95 6.74 15.83
N ARG A 58 -3.46 5.53 15.57
CA ARG A 58 -2.99 4.31 16.23
C ARG A 58 -1.55 3.98 15.85
N VAL A 59 -1.21 4.10 14.56
CA VAL A 59 0.15 3.88 14.04
C VAL A 59 1.13 4.92 14.62
N LEU A 60 0.74 6.20 14.67
CA LEU A 60 1.53 7.27 15.27
C LEU A 60 1.88 6.99 16.74
N ARG A 61 0.99 6.33 17.47
CA ARG A 61 1.17 5.99 18.90
C ARG A 61 1.86 4.64 19.12
N ALA A 62 2.32 3.96 18.06
CA ALA A 62 2.90 2.62 18.16
C ALA A 62 4.35 2.58 18.69
N GLY A 63 5.01 3.74 18.85
CA GLY A 63 6.35 3.83 19.42
C GLY A 63 7.52 3.71 18.43
N GLY A 64 7.25 3.94 17.13
CA GLY A 64 8.30 4.12 16.12
C GLY A 64 8.98 5.48 16.30
N ASP A 65 10.28 5.56 16.00
CA ASP A 65 11.06 6.80 16.09
C ASP A 65 10.66 7.78 14.98
N VAL A 66 10.25 7.24 13.83
CA VAL A 66 9.69 7.98 12.70
C VAL A 66 8.47 7.23 12.19
N VAL A 67 7.38 7.95 11.93
CA VAL A 67 6.17 7.43 11.31
C VAL A 67 5.83 8.31 10.11
N THR A 68 5.65 7.71 8.94
CA THR A 68 5.31 8.49 7.74
C THR A 68 3.87 8.99 7.80
N ALA A 69 3.61 10.08 7.06
CA ALA A 69 2.26 10.51 6.74
C ALA A 69 1.46 9.39 6.04
N PRO A 70 0.11 9.43 6.07
CA PRO A 70 -0.69 8.59 5.19
C PRO A 70 -0.39 8.90 3.73
N LEU A 71 -0.72 7.97 2.84
CA LEU A 71 -0.35 8.04 1.43
C LEU A 71 -1.09 9.15 0.66
N ALA A 72 -2.31 9.51 1.06
CA ALA A 72 -3.05 10.58 0.41
C ALA A 72 -2.92 11.92 1.16
N PRO A 73 -2.98 13.06 0.46
CA PRO A 73 -3.16 13.18 -1.00
C PRO A 73 -1.86 12.96 -1.79
N ASP A 74 -1.94 12.16 -2.85
CA ASP A 74 -0.86 11.97 -3.83
C ASP A 74 -1.47 11.62 -5.19
N GLU A 75 -1.05 12.32 -6.25
CA GLU A 75 -1.58 12.16 -7.61
C GLU A 75 -1.35 10.75 -8.17
N ARG A 76 -0.26 10.09 -7.77
CA ARG A 76 0.05 8.73 -8.21
C ARG A 76 -0.97 7.71 -7.70
N LEU A 77 -1.65 8.01 -6.58
CA LEU A 77 -2.76 7.17 -6.12
C LEU A 77 -3.99 7.31 -7.01
N VAL A 78 -4.22 8.50 -7.59
CA VAL A 78 -5.31 8.73 -8.54
C VAL A 78 -5.05 7.89 -9.80
N ASP A 79 -3.84 7.93 -10.34
CA ASP A 79 -3.45 7.13 -11.51
C ASP A 79 -3.66 5.63 -11.26
N VAL A 80 -3.23 5.12 -10.10
CA VAL A 80 -3.46 3.73 -9.71
C VAL A 80 -4.94 3.40 -9.66
N VAL A 81 -5.79 4.26 -9.10
CA VAL A 81 -7.24 4.04 -9.04
C VAL A 81 -7.86 4.01 -10.43
N LEU A 82 -7.47 4.94 -11.31
CA LEU A 82 -7.94 5.00 -12.70
C LEU A 82 -7.52 3.74 -13.47
N ASP A 83 -6.27 3.29 -13.34
CA ASP A 83 -5.78 2.06 -13.97
C ASP A 83 -6.58 0.84 -13.51
N ARG A 84 -6.86 0.73 -12.19
CA ARG A 84 -7.67 -0.38 -11.66
C ARG A 84 -9.11 -0.34 -12.15
N TYR A 85 -9.68 0.86 -12.29
CA TYR A 85 -11.03 1.05 -12.81
C TYR A 85 -11.13 0.63 -14.27
N ASP A 86 -10.23 1.11 -15.13
CA ASP A 86 -10.17 0.74 -16.55
C ASP A 86 -10.01 -0.79 -16.71
N CYS A 87 -9.14 -1.41 -15.91
CA CYS A 87 -8.98 -2.86 -15.87
C CYS A 87 -10.27 -3.59 -15.47
N ALA A 88 -11.00 -3.08 -14.48
CA ALA A 88 -12.24 -3.69 -14.01
C ALA A 88 -13.35 -3.59 -15.07
N VAL A 89 -13.47 -2.44 -15.74
CA VAL A 89 -14.43 -2.23 -16.84
C VAL A 89 -14.16 -3.19 -17.98
N ALA A 90 -12.91 -3.29 -18.46
CA ALA A 90 -12.54 -4.20 -19.54
C ALA A 90 -12.89 -5.66 -19.22
N ARG A 91 -12.66 -6.10 -17.97
CA ARG A 91 -13.02 -7.44 -17.50
C ARG A 91 -14.54 -7.65 -17.46
N ALA A 92 -15.29 -6.67 -16.95
CA ALA A 92 -16.75 -6.75 -16.88
C ALA A 92 -17.38 -6.84 -18.28
N THR A 93 -16.88 -6.03 -19.23
CA THR A 93 -17.31 -6.06 -20.63
C THR A 93 -16.97 -7.39 -21.30
N THR A 94 -15.77 -7.94 -21.06
CA THR A 94 -15.35 -9.24 -21.62
C THR A 94 -16.14 -10.41 -21.02
N ALA A 95 -16.43 -10.38 -19.72
CA ALA A 95 -17.26 -11.40 -19.06
C ALA A 95 -18.72 -11.38 -19.54
N CYS A 96 -19.20 -10.24 -20.05
CA CYS A 96 -20.52 -10.09 -20.65
C CYS A 96 -20.60 -10.62 -22.11
N LEU A 97 -19.48 -11.06 -22.70
CA LEU A 97 -19.44 -11.65 -24.05
C LEU A 97 -19.47 -13.19 -24.03
N PRO A 98 -20.65 -13.83 -23.95
CA PRO A 98 -20.88 -15.13 -24.57
C PRO A 98 -21.80 -15.10 -25.80
N ASP A 99 -22.46 -13.98 -26.12
CA ASP A 99 -23.34 -13.89 -27.29
C ASP A 99 -22.96 -12.71 -28.22
N ARG A 100 -22.70 -13.02 -29.48
CA ARG A 100 -22.10 -12.11 -30.49
C ARG A 100 -23.09 -11.06 -31.04
N ARG A 101 -23.89 -10.44 -30.17
CA ARG A 101 -24.94 -9.47 -30.56
C ARG A 101 -25.02 -8.22 -29.67
N CYS A 102 -23.93 -7.81 -29.01
CA CYS A 102 -23.89 -6.54 -28.29
C CYS A 102 -23.09 -5.49 -29.09
N PRO A 103 -23.69 -4.34 -29.50
CA PRO A 103 -23.11 -3.42 -30.50
C PRO A 103 -22.06 -2.43 -29.95
N VAL A 104 -21.48 -2.68 -28.77
CA VAL A 104 -20.70 -1.69 -28.02
C VAL A 104 -19.18 -1.96 -28.03
N LEU A 105 -18.63 -2.30 -29.20
CA LEU A 105 -17.18 -2.49 -29.36
C LEU A 105 -16.62 -1.55 -30.43
N ALA A 106 -16.48 -0.28 -30.05
CA ALA A 106 -15.54 0.64 -30.66
C ALA A 106 -14.94 1.48 -29.53
N GLY A 107 -13.75 1.10 -29.02
CA GLY A 107 -13.00 2.01 -28.15
C GLY A 107 -11.99 1.46 -27.15
N CYS A 108 -11.82 0.14 -26.96
CA CYS A 108 -11.01 -0.37 -25.83
C CYS A 108 -9.53 -0.71 -26.17
N ALA A 109 -8.97 -0.17 -27.24
CA ALA A 109 -7.59 -0.48 -27.65
C ALA A 109 -6.76 0.79 -27.90
N ALA A 110 -6.58 1.65 -26.89
CA ALA A 110 -5.58 2.72 -26.96
C ALA A 110 -5.27 3.34 -25.59
N ARG A 111 -4.55 2.62 -24.72
CA ARG A 111 -3.66 3.26 -23.72
C ARG A 111 -2.48 2.35 -23.40
N THR A 112 -1.78 1.94 -24.45
CA THR A 112 -0.44 1.34 -24.39
C THR A 112 0.52 2.25 -25.15
N THR A 113 0.81 3.44 -24.61
CA THR A 113 2.11 4.15 -24.74
C THR A 113 2.05 5.57 -24.14
N GLY A 114 2.91 5.82 -23.15
CA GLY A 114 3.66 7.08 -23.02
C GLY A 114 3.12 8.19 -22.12
N HIS A 115 3.77 8.39 -20.97
CA HIS A 115 4.78 9.46 -20.81
C HIS A 115 5.83 9.03 -19.78
#